data_AF-A0A2J8TUH6-F1
#
_entry.id   AF-A0A2J8TUH6-F1
#
_cell.length_a   1.000
_cell.length_b   1.000
_cell.length_c   1.000
_cell.angle_alpha   90.00
_cell.angle_beta   90.00
_cell.angle_gamma   90.00
#
_symmetry.space_group_name_H-M   'P 1'
#
loop_
_entity.id
_entity.type
_entity.pdbx_description
1 polymer ?
#
loop_
_entity_poly.entity_id
_entity_poly.type
_entity_poly.pdbx_seq_one_letter_code
_entity_poly.pdbx_strand_id
1 'polypeptide(L)'
;MSPAPDAAPAPASISLFDLSADAPVLQGLSLVSHAPGEALARAPRTSCSGSGERESPERKLLQGPMDISEKLFCSTCDQTFQNHQEQREHYKLDWHRFNLKQRLKDKPLLSALDFEKQSSTGDLSSISGSEDSDSASEED
;
A
#
# COMPACT_ATOMS: atom_id res chain seq x y z
N MET A 1 31.00 33.02 38.08
CA MET A 1 30.32 31.77 38.49
C MET A 1 29.70 31.19 37.24
N SER A 2 30.25 30.08 36.74
CA SER A 2 29.68 29.40 35.57
C SER A 2 28.49 28.54 36.01
N PRO A 3 27.40 28.50 35.23
CA PRO A 3 26.13 27.88 35.63
C PRO A 3 26.17 26.35 35.67
N ALA A 4 25.26 25.77 36.46
CA ALA A 4 24.99 24.34 36.64
C ALA A 4 24.27 23.72 35.40
N PRO A 5 24.14 22.37 35.32
CA PRO A 5 23.89 21.65 34.07
C PRO A 5 22.40 21.63 33.71
N ASP A 6 22.07 21.86 32.43
CA ASP A 6 20.71 21.61 31.92
C ASP A 6 20.70 20.29 31.13
N ALA A 7 19.65 19.51 31.36
CA ALA A 7 19.60 18.06 31.21
C ALA A 7 19.85 17.56 29.77
N ALA A 8 20.44 16.36 29.64
CA ALA A 8 20.53 15.67 28.35
C ALA A 8 19.12 15.48 27.75
N PRO A 9 18.88 15.85 26.47
CA PRO A 9 17.59 15.64 25.84
C PRO A 9 17.29 14.14 25.79
N ALA A 10 16.05 13.77 26.12
CA ALA A 10 15.59 12.38 26.04
C ALA A 10 15.83 11.81 24.62
N PRO A 11 16.15 10.51 24.49
CA PRO A 11 16.31 9.91 23.17
C PRO A 11 15.00 10.02 22.39
N ALA A 12 15.05 10.61 21.19
CA ALA A 12 13.89 10.71 20.31
C ALA A 12 13.51 9.31 19.83
N SER A 13 12.33 8.84 20.23
CA SER A 13 11.70 7.65 19.65
C SER A 13 10.91 8.05 18.40
N ILE A 14 11.00 7.25 17.33
CA ILE A 14 10.28 7.48 16.08
C ILE A 14 9.36 6.28 15.81
N SER A 15 8.10 6.57 15.45
CA SER A 15 7.03 5.59 15.26
C SER A 15 7.03 5.00 13.86
N LEU A 16 7.17 3.67 13.74
CA LEU A 16 7.24 2.96 12.46
C LEU A 16 5.98 3.10 11.58
N PHE A 17 4.82 3.38 12.18
CA PHE A 17 3.57 3.60 11.45
C PHE A 17 3.47 4.99 10.83
N ASP A 18 4.21 5.93 11.42
CA ASP A 18 4.40 7.29 10.90
C ASP A 18 5.66 7.37 10.03
N LEU A 19 6.50 6.33 10.07
CA LEU A 19 7.64 6.17 9.20
C LEU A 19 7.19 5.74 7.81
N SER A 20 7.68 6.45 6.80
CA SER A 20 7.64 5.98 5.44
C SER A 20 8.60 4.80 5.26
N ALA A 21 8.34 3.97 4.26
CA ALA A 21 9.21 2.83 3.93
C ALA A 21 10.68 3.21 3.62
N ASP A 22 10.96 4.49 3.32
CA ASP A 22 12.29 5.04 3.01
C ASP A 22 12.91 5.79 4.20
N ALA A 23 12.27 5.76 5.38
CA ALA A 23 12.75 6.51 6.52
C ALA A 23 14.25 6.21 6.75
N PRO A 24 15.14 7.21 6.85
CA PRO A 24 16.59 6.99 6.91
C PRO A 24 17.02 6.06 8.06
N VAL A 25 16.19 6.00 9.10
CA VAL A 25 16.32 5.09 10.25
C VAL A 25 16.15 3.61 9.88
N LEU A 26 15.59 3.31 8.70
CA LEU A 26 15.45 1.99 8.11
C LEU A 26 16.60 1.64 7.15
N GLN A 27 17.48 2.60 6.80
CA GLN A 27 18.57 2.37 5.86
C GLN A 27 19.68 1.50 6.49
N GLY A 28 20.06 0.43 5.81
CA GLY A 28 21.06 -0.52 6.29
C GLY A 28 20.49 -1.64 7.15
N LEU A 29 19.18 -1.66 7.38
CA LEU A 29 18.49 -2.85 7.88
C LEU A 29 18.47 -3.90 6.77
N SER A 30 19.09 -5.05 7.01
CA SER A 30 18.99 -6.21 6.14
C SER A 30 18.48 -7.41 6.91
N LEU A 31 17.66 -8.23 6.27
CA LEU A 31 17.24 -9.50 6.85
C LEU A 31 18.47 -10.40 7.04
N VAL A 32 18.82 -10.72 8.28
CA VAL A 32 19.91 -11.66 8.57
C VAL A 32 19.37 -13.08 8.48
N SER A 33 19.92 -13.88 7.56
CA SER A 33 19.35 -15.19 7.20
C SER A 33 20.27 -16.40 7.47
N HIS A 34 21.28 -16.34 8.34
CA HIS A 34 22.18 -17.50 8.55
C HIS A 34 22.40 -17.93 10.01
N ALA A 35 22.23 -19.24 10.22
CA ALA A 35 22.70 -20.03 11.35
C ALA A 35 24.25 -20.10 11.37
N PRO A 36 24.90 -20.25 12.55
CA PRO A 36 26.33 -20.00 12.69
C PRO A 36 27.20 -21.17 12.19
N GLY A 37 28.21 -20.86 11.36
CA GLY A 37 29.22 -21.82 10.89
C GLY A 37 30.40 -21.16 10.16
N GLU A 38 31.36 -20.66 10.94
CA GLU A 38 32.82 -20.53 10.70
C GLU A 38 33.40 -19.76 9.47
N ALA A 39 33.75 -18.49 9.74
CA ALA A 39 35.08 -17.86 9.72
C ALA A 39 36.10 -17.96 8.52
N LEU A 40 36.35 -16.78 7.93
CA LEU A 40 37.65 -16.08 7.67
C LEU A 40 38.51 -16.43 6.44
N ALA A 41 38.69 -15.47 5.51
CA ALA A 41 39.93 -15.29 4.73
C ALA A 41 40.05 -13.89 4.08
N ARG A 42 41.28 -13.33 4.07
CA ARG A 42 41.68 -12.04 3.46
C ARG A 42 42.73 -12.30 2.35
N ALA A 43 42.76 -11.42 1.34
CA ALA A 43 43.87 -11.04 0.42
C ALA A 43 43.91 -11.62 -1.03
N PRO A 44 44.52 -10.90 -2.02
CA PRO A 44 44.58 -11.31 -3.44
C PRO A 44 46.00 -11.70 -3.95
N ARG A 45 46.13 -12.66 -4.88
CA ARG A 45 47.33 -12.93 -5.72
C ARG A 45 47.00 -13.67 -7.04
N THR A 46 47.42 -13.07 -8.16
CA THR A 46 48.07 -13.58 -9.39
C THR A 46 47.71 -14.93 -10.07
N SER A 47 47.43 -14.79 -11.37
CA SER A 47 47.80 -15.60 -12.56
C SER A 47 47.09 -16.92 -12.94
N CYS A 48 46.63 -16.89 -14.21
CA CYS A 48 46.60 -17.89 -15.30
C CYS A 48 45.71 -19.15 -15.26
N SER A 49 44.91 -19.22 -16.35
CA SER A 49 44.57 -20.38 -17.19
C SER A 49 43.42 -21.31 -16.82
N GLY A 50 42.55 -21.52 -17.83
CA GLY A 50 41.59 -22.62 -17.98
C GLY A 50 40.14 -22.17 -17.76
N SER A 51 39.36 -21.80 -18.78
CA SER A 51 38.64 -22.66 -19.75
C SER A 51 37.67 -23.66 -19.12
N GLY A 52 36.40 -23.62 -19.55
CA GLY A 52 35.40 -24.66 -19.29
C GLY A 52 34.27 -24.17 -18.38
N GLU A 53 33.26 -23.48 -18.92
CA GLU A 53 31.99 -24.08 -19.38
C GLU A 53 30.97 -24.31 -18.25
N ARG A 54 29.93 -23.48 -18.30
CA ARG A 54 28.50 -23.75 -18.02
C ARG A 54 28.13 -24.75 -16.91
N GLU A 55 27.37 -24.28 -15.94
CA GLU A 55 26.08 -24.90 -15.60
C GLU A 55 25.24 -23.86 -14.86
N SER A 56 24.11 -23.53 -15.46
CA SER A 56 23.03 -22.79 -14.82
C SER A 56 22.04 -23.82 -14.28
N PRO A 57 21.76 -23.84 -12.97
CA PRO A 57 20.48 -24.34 -12.49
C PRO A 57 19.67 -23.18 -11.94
N GLU A 58 18.63 -22.85 -12.70
CA GLU A 58 17.32 -22.45 -12.20
C GLU A 58 17.30 -21.43 -11.05
N ARG A 59 17.15 -20.17 -11.46
CA ARG A 59 16.42 -19.13 -10.73
C ARG A 59 15.05 -19.66 -10.28
N LYS A 60 14.99 -20.33 -9.13
CA LYS A 60 13.73 -20.54 -8.41
C LYS A 60 13.19 -19.16 -8.07
N LEU A 61 12.20 -18.74 -8.86
CA LEU A 61 11.35 -17.60 -8.57
C LEU A 61 10.88 -17.73 -7.13
N LEU A 62 11.40 -16.86 -6.27
CA LEU A 62 10.82 -16.57 -4.96
C LEU A 62 9.46 -15.93 -5.21
N GLN A 63 8.45 -16.75 -5.48
CA GLN A 63 7.06 -16.38 -5.30
C GLN A 63 6.68 -16.94 -3.93
N GLY A 64 7.06 -16.21 -2.89
CA GLY A 64 6.33 -16.31 -1.65
C GLY A 64 4.88 -15.94 -1.96
N PRO A 65 3.87 -16.64 -1.41
CA PRO A 65 2.50 -16.19 -1.52
C PRO A 65 2.46 -14.77 -0.93
N MET A 66 2.27 -13.77 -1.78
CA MET A 66 1.76 -12.52 -1.29
C MET A 66 0.36 -12.89 -0.85
N ASP A 67 0.17 -12.99 0.47
CA ASP A 67 -1.11 -13.26 1.12
C ASP A 67 -2.01 -12.06 0.84
N ILE A 68 -2.46 -11.96 -0.42
CA ILE A 68 -3.48 -11.04 -0.84
C ILE A 68 -4.69 -11.56 -0.11
N SER A 69 -4.98 -10.94 1.03
CA SER A 69 -6.11 -11.25 1.89
C SER A 69 -7.32 -11.59 1.02
N GLU A 70 -7.65 -12.89 0.92
CA GLU A 70 -8.79 -13.42 0.16
C GLU A 70 -10.14 -12.99 0.75
N LYS A 71 -10.11 -12.10 1.75
CA LYS A 71 -11.28 -11.53 2.37
C LYS A 71 -12.01 -10.65 1.36
N LEU A 72 -13.12 -11.19 0.87
CA LEU A 72 -14.12 -10.51 0.07
C LEU A 72 -14.91 -9.53 0.95
N PHE A 73 -14.25 -8.49 1.44
CA PHE A 73 -14.87 -7.45 2.28
C PHE A 73 -14.36 -6.06 1.97
N CYS A 74 -15.18 -5.05 2.27
CA CYS A 74 -14.82 -3.64 2.22
C CYS A 74 -14.85 -3.06 3.63
N SER A 75 -13.70 -2.62 4.13
CA SER A 75 -13.56 -2.04 5.48
C SER A 75 -14.19 -0.66 5.64
N THR A 76 -14.53 0.01 4.54
CA THR A 76 -15.14 1.35 4.53
C THR A 76 -16.65 1.30 4.49
N CYS A 77 -17.23 0.18 4.06
CA CYS A 77 -18.68 0.01 3.96
C CYS A 77 -19.20 -1.14 4.82
N ASP A 78 -18.31 -1.79 5.57
CA ASP A 78 -18.56 -3.00 6.38
C ASP A 78 -19.38 -4.05 5.62
N GLN A 79 -19.07 -4.20 4.33
CA GLN A 79 -19.79 -5.06 3.41
C GLN A 79 -18.95 -6.29 3.07
N THR A 80 -19.54 -7.46 3.22
CA THR A 80 -18.99 -8.73 2.72
C THR A 80 -19.60 -9.08 1.36
N PHE A 81 -18.83 -9.77 0.52
CA PHE A 81 -19.19 -10.16 -0.85
C PHE A 81 -19.06 -11.67 -1.01
N GLN A 82 -19.84 -12.24 -1.94
CA GLN A 82 -19.80 -13.69 -2.22
C GLN A 82 -18.68 -14.05 -3.21
N ASN A 83 -18.25 -13.09 -4.03
CA ASN A 83 -17.21 -13.28 -5.03
C ASN A 83 -16.47 -11.96 -5.34
N HIS A 84 -15.33 -12.07 -6.03
CA HIS A 84 -14.54 -10.90 -6.42
C HIS A 84 -15.26 -9.99 -7.43
N GLN A 85 -16.22 -10.51 -8.20
CA GLN A 85 -16.97 -9.70 -9.16
C GLN A 85 -17.85 -8.68 -8.43
N GLU A 86 -18.63 -9.12 -7.45
CA GLU A 86 -19.42 -8.26 -6.57
C GLU A 86 -18.56 -7.25 -5.81
N GLN A 87 -17.41 -7.69 -5.29
CA GLN A 87 -16.48 -6.78 -4.63
C GLN A 87 -15.99 -5.68 -5.58
N ARG A 88 -15.62 -6.02 -6.81
CA ARG A 88 -15.21 -5.04 -7.84
C ARG A 88 -16.34 -4.11 -8.23
N GLU A 89 -17.56 -4.62 -8.35
CA GLU A 89 -18.75 -3.83 -8.64
C GLU A 89 -19.03 -2.84 -7.51
N HIS A 90 -18.95 -3.29 -6.25
CA HIS A 90 -19.11 -2.42 -5.09
C HIS A 90 -18.17 -1.21 -5.11
N TYR A 91 -16.88 -1.40 -5.44
CA TYR A 91 -15.92 -0.29 -5.53
C TYR A 91 -16.26 0.74 -6.62
N LYS A 92 -17.10 0.38 -7.59
CA LYS A 92 -17.58 1.27 -8.65
C LYS A 92 -18.87 2.02 -8.27
N LEU A 93 -19.60 1.55 -7.27
CA LEU A 93 -20.84 2.18 -6.83
C LEU A 93 -20.58 3.52 -6.15
N ASP A 94 -21.46 4.49 -6.42
CA ASP A 94 -21.40 5.80 -5.75
C ASP A 94 -21.60 5.70 -4.23
N TRP A 95 -22.29 4.66 -3.77
CA TRP A 95 -22.40 4.32 -2.35
C TRP A 95 -21.02 4.16 -1.67
N HIS A 96 -20.10 3.42 -2.30
CA HIS A 96 -18.75 3.24 -1.77
C HIS A 96 -18.01 4.57 -1.69
N ARG A 97 -18.10 5.38 -2.76
CA ARG A 97 -17.44 6.69 -2.85
C ARG A 97 -17.99 7.66 -1.81
N PHE A 98 -19.30 7.61 -1.56
CA PHE A 98 -19.96 8.39 -0.52
C PHE A 98 -19.44 8.00 0.86
N ASN A 99 -19.47 6.71 1.20
CA ASN A 99 -18.99 6.22 2.48
C ASN A 99 -17.50 6.51 2.70
N LEU A 100 -16.67 6.39 1.66
CA LEU A 100 -15.26 6.78 1.72
C LEU A 100 -15.10 8.27 2.07
N LYS A 101 -15.87 9.16 1.41
CA LYS A 101 -15.87 10.59 1.72
C LYS A 101 -16.36 10.89 3.13
N GLN A 102 -17.33 10.13 3.65
CA GLN A 102 -17.81 10.30 5.02
C GLN A 102 -16.79 9.85 6.05
N ARG A 103 -16.11 8.71 5.81
CA ARG A 103 -15.02 8.23 6.67
C ARG A 103 -13.90 9.24 6.82
N LEU A 104 -13.51 9.88 5.71
CA LEU A 104 -12.49 10.93 5.70
C LEU A 104 -12.90 12.22 6.42
N LYS A 105 -14.21 12.42 6.62
CA LYS A 105 -14.78 13.57 7.33
C LYS A 105 -15.20 13.21 8.76
N ASP A 106 -14.85 12.01 9.25
CA ASP A 106 -15.29 11.45 10.53
C ASP A 106 -16.81 11.47 10.71
N LYS A 107 -17.55 11.32 9.60
CA LYS A 107 -19.00 11.31 9.56
C LYS A 107 -19.54 9.87 9.51
N PRO A 108 -20.77 9.64 9.97
CA PRO A 108 -21.38 8.31 9.92
C PRO A 108 -21.49 7.83 8.47
N LEU A 109 -21.13 6.57 8.28
CA LEU A 109 -21.30 5.82 7.04
C LEU A 109 -22.77 5.45 6.89
N LEU A 110 -23.24 5.34 5.65
CA LEU A 110 -24.60 4.92 5.36
C LEU A 110 -24.63 3.46 4.93
N SER A 111 -25.68 2.75 5.34
CA SER A 111 -26.01 1.45 4.77
C SER A 111 -26.42 1.60 3.30
N ALA A 112 -26.35 0.51 2.53
CA ALA A 112 -26.78 0.53 1.13
C ALA A 112 -28.26 0.96 1.00
N LEU A 113 -29.13 0.48 1.90
CA LEU A 113 -30.55 0.81 1.91
C LEU A 113 -30.80 2.30 2.22
N ASP A 114 -30.06 2.86 3.18
CA ASP A 114 -30.23 4.26 3.55
C ASP A 114 -29.66 5.22 2.50
N PHE A 115 -28.58 4.80 1.83
CA PHE A 115 -28.04 5.51 0.68
C PHE A 115 -29.08 5.59 -0.45
N GLU A 116 -29.74 4.48 -0.77
CA GLU A 116 -30.79 4.45 -1.81
C GLU A 116 -32.00 5.33 -1.46
N LYS A 117 -32.40 5.36 -0.18
CA LYS A 117 -33.46 6.27 0.29
C LYS A 117 -33.06 7.74 0.14
N GLN A 118 -31.81 8.09 0.49
CA GLN A 118 -31.32 9.46 0.37
C GLN A 118 -31.11 9.89 -1.08
N SER A 119 -30.59 8.99 -1.93
CA SER A 119 -30.44 9.25 -3.37
C SER A 119 -31.81 9.45 -4.04
N SER A 120 -32.82 8.69 -3.65
CA SER A 120 -34.20 8.82 -4.16
C SER A 120 -34.87 10.12 -3.72
N THR A 121 -34.48 10.66 -2.55
CA THR A 121 -35.03 11.91 -2.00
C THR A 121 -34.39 13.16 -2.62
N GLY A 122 -33.38 12.99 -3.49
CA GLY A 122 -32.77 14.09 -4.25
C GLY A 122 -31.64 14.84 -3.52
N ASP A 123 -31.25 14.40 -2.33
CA ASP A 123 -30.21 15.06 -1.50
C ASP A 123 -28.78 14.77 -2.01
N LEU A 124 -28.62 13.74 -2.85
CA LEU A 124 -27.32 13.30 -3.40
C LEU A 124 -27.18 13.50 -4.92
N SER A 125 -28.14 14.18 -5.56
CA SER A 125 -28.25 14.28 -7.04
C SER A 125 -27.09 15.00 -7.74
N SER A 126 -26.18 15.66 -7.00
CA SER A 126 -25.06 16.43 -7.58
C SER A 126 -23.85 15.59 -8.01
N ILE A 127 -23.88 14.26 -7.91
CA ILE A 127 -22.75 13.38 -8.31
C ILE A 127 -22.82 12.88 -9.76
N SER A 128 -23.95 13.04 -10.45
CA SER A 128 -24.06 12.72 -11.87
C SER A 128 -23.47 13.87 -12.69
N GLY A 129 -22.15 13.84 -12.87
CA GLY A 129 -21.43 14.79 -13.72
C GLY A 129 -21.90 14.67 -15.16
N SER A 130 -22.46 15.77 -15.68
CA SER A 130 -22.59 16.03 -17.11
C SER A 130 -21.26 15.80 -17.81
N GLU A 131 -21.21 14.77 -18.66
CA GLU A 131 -20.17 14.65 -19.68
C GLU A 131 -20.34 15.80 -20.68
N ASP A 132 -19.24 16.50 -20.91
CA ASP A 132 -19.13 17.72 -21.69
C ASP A 132 -19.33 17.45 -23.19
N SER A 133 -19.94 18.40 -23.89
CA SER A 133 -20.29 18.29 -25.31
C SER A 133 -19.06 18.23 -26.22
N ASP A 134 -18.91 17.15 -27.00
CA ASP A 134 -18.02 17.12 -28.16
C ASP A 134 -18.83 17.48 -29.42
N SER A 135 -19.06 18.78 -29.64
CA SER A 135 -19.57 19.30 -30.91
C SER A 135 -18.41 19.53 -31.87
N ALA A 136 -18.02 18.48 -32.60
CA ALA A 136 -17.16 18.62 -33.78
C ALA A 136 -18.02 19.03 -34.99
N SER A 137 -18.14 20.34 -35.22
CA SER A 137 -18.58 20.88 -36.51
C SER A 137 -17.37 20.97 -37.44
N GLU A 138 -17.36 20.19 -38.51
CA GLU A 138 -16.46 20.38 -39.66
C GLU A 138 -17.37 20.71 -40.88
N GLU A 139 -17.18 21.91 -41.40
CA GLU A 139 -17.89 22.58 -42.51
C GLU A 139 -17.29 22.16 -43.87
N ASP A 140 -18.13 22.04 -44.91
CA ASP A 140 -17.74 21.97 -46.34
C ASP A 140 -17.86 23.36 -46.98
#